data_AF-A0A7L3UR71-F1
#
_entry.id   AF-A0A7L3UR71-F1
#
_cell.length_a   1.000
_cell.length_b   1.000
_cell.length_c   1.000
_cell.angle_alpha   90.00
_cell.angle_beta   90.00
_cell.angle_gamma   90.00
#
_symmetry.space_group_name_H-M   'P 1'
#
loop_
_entity.id
_entity.type
_entity.pdbx_description
1 polymer ?
#
loop_
_entity_poly.entity_id
_entity_poly.type
_entity_poly.pdbx_seq_one_letter_code
_entity_poly.pdbx_strand_id
1 'polypeptide(L)'
;SPAGKAQEALQERYRVGSLLGRGGFGSVCSGTRLSDGAPVAIKRVPWDRIRHWGELPDGSSAPLEIVLLAKVSRGCAAVIQLLEWLELPDSFLLVLERP
;
A
#
# COMPACT_ATOMS: atom_id res chain seq x y z
N SER A 1 -4.47 20.32 -0.49
CA SER A 1 -3.79 19.84 0.73
C SER A 1 -2.73 18.81 0.33
N PRO A 2 -1.73 18.50 1.19
CA PRO A 2 -0.74 17.44 0.92
C PRO A 2 -1.39 16.09 0.53
N ALA A 3 -2.55 15.81 1.12
CA ALA A 3 -3.46 14.71 0.79
C ALA A 3 -3.84 14.59 -0.69
N GLY A 4 -4.31 15.71 -1.26
CA GLY A 4 -4.79 15.76 -2.64
C GLY A 4 -3.67 15.43 -3.61
N LYS A 5 -2.47 15.95 -3.33
CA LYS A 5 -1.27 15.67 -4.13
C LYS A 5 -0.85 14.20 -4.09
N ALA A 6 -0.91 13.56 -2.92
CA ALA A 6 -0.59 12.14 -2.80
C ALA A 6 -1.59 11.24 -3.55
N GLN A 7 -2.88 11.60 -3.51
CA GLN A 7 -3.92 10.88 -4.25
C GLN A 7 -3.81 11.09 -5.77
N GLU A 8 -3.53 12.32 -6.22
CA GLU A 8 -3.24 12.63 -7.63
C GLU A 8 -2.03 11.84 -8.13
N ALA A 9 -0.92 11.85 -7.38
CA ALA A 9 0.29 11.08 -7.73
C ALA A 9 0.07 9.56 -7.79
N LEU A 10 -0.90 9.03 -7.04
CA LEU A 10 -1.29 7.62 -7.17
C LEU A 10 -2.08 7.39 -8.47
N GLN A 11 -3.04 8.26 -8.80
CA GLN A 11 -3.86 8.16 -10.01
C GLN A 11 -3.04 8.28 -11.30
N GLU A 12 -1.93 9.02 -11.27
CA GLU A 12 -0.97 9.11 -12.38
C GLU A 12 -0.19 7.82 -12.63
N ARG A 13 -0.10 6.94 -11.64
CA ARG A 13 0.74 5.72 -11.71
C ARG A 13 -0.07 4.43 -11.68
N TYR A 14 -1.28 4.47 -11.14
CA TYR A 14 -2.14 3.29 -10.99
C TYR A 14 -3.58 3.61 -11.36
N ARG A 15 -4.17 2.72 -12.15
CA ARG A 15 -5.62 2.65 -12.33
C ARG A 15 -6.21 1.76 -11.26
N VAL A 16 -7.06 2.31 -10.40
CA VAL A 16 -7.82 1.55 -9.41
C VAL A 16 -8.98 0.81 -10.10
N GLY A 17 -9.18 -0.45 -9.74
CA GLY A 17 -10.26 -1.30 -10.23
C GLY A 17 -11.27 -1.66 -9.14
N SER A 18 -11.93 -2.80 -9.30
CA SER A 18 -12.99 -3.27 -8.40
C SER A 18 -12.47 -3.64 -7.01
N LEU A 19 -13.34 -3.52 -6.01
CA LEU A 19 -13.07 -4.04 -4.66
C LEU A 19 -12.87 -5.56 -4.73
N LEU A 20 -11.76 -6.04 -4.16
CA LEU A 20 -11.45 -7.47 -4.01
C LEU A 20 -11.90 -7.99 -2.64
N GLY A 21 -11.82 -7.14 -1.60
CA GLY A 21 -12.24 -7.52 -0.27
C GLY A 21 -12.20 -6.37 0.73
N ARG A 22 -12.98 -6.50 1.80
CA ARG A 22 -13.01 -5.57 2.93
C ARG A 22 -13.12 -6.35 4.23
N GLY A 23 -12.35 -5.98 5.25
CA GLY A 23 -12.35 -6.65 6.55
C GLY A 23 -11.58 -5.86 7.61
N GLY A 24 -11.16 -6.55 8.69
CA GLY A 24 -10.39 -5.94 9.79
C GLY A 24 -9.12 -5.23 9.32
N PHE A 25 -8.52 -5.72 8.23
CA PHE A 25 -7.29 -5.20 7.64
C PHE A 25 -7.51 -4.01 6.69
N GLY A 26 -8.72 -3.46 6.60
CA GLY A 26 -9.04 -2.35 5.70
C GLY A 26 -9.77 -2.80 4.44
N SER A 27 -9.55 -2.12 3.32
CA SER A 27 -10.14 -2.45 2.01
C SER A 27 -9.04 -2.72 0.99
N VAL A 28 -9.24 -3.70 0.12
CA VAL A 28 -8.33 -4.05 -0.97
C VAL A 28 -9.08 -3.96 -2.28
N CYS A 29 -8.58 -3.14 -3.20
CA CYS A 29 -9.07 -3.07 -4.57
C CYS A 29 -8.05 -3.70 -5.53
N SER A 30 -8.52 -4.18 -6.68
CA SER A 30 -7.63 -4.48 -7.78
C SER A 30 -7.05 -3.17 -8.33
N GLY A 31 -5.94 -3.26 -9.03
CA GLY A 31 -5.42 -2.17 -9.81
C GLY A 31 -4.54 -2.64 -10.95
N THR A 32 -4.12 -1.66 -11.75
CA THR A 32 -3.18 -1.82 -12.86
C THR A 32 -2.14 -0.71 -12.76
N ARG A 33 -0.85 -1.08 -12.72
CA ARG A 33 0.25 -0.11 -12.82
C ARG A 33 0.35 0.38 -14.27
N LEU A 34 0.35 1.70 -14.44
CA LEU A 34 0.24 2.32 -15.76
C LEU A 34 1.54 2.25 -16.58
N SER A 35 2.70 2.13 -15.92
CA SER A 35 4.00 2.10 -16.60
C SER A 35 4.21 0.85 -17.46
N ASP A 36 3.62 -0.28 -17.08
CA ASP A 36 3.87 -1.58 -17.70
C ASP A 36 2.62 -2.48 -17.80
N GLY A 37 1.47 -2.01 -17.34
CA GLY A 37 0.21 -2.76 -17.36
C GLY A 37 0.13 -3.86 -16.30
N ALA A 38 1.09 -3.95 -15.38
CA ALA A 38 1.14 -5.04 -14.41
C ALA A 38 -0.08 -5.00 -13.45
N PRO A 39 -0.70 -6.17 -13.14
CA PRO A 39 -1.73 -6.25 -12.12
C PRO A 39 -1.16 -5.96 -10.73
N VAL A 40 -1.89 -5.15 -9.95
CA VAL A 40 -1.56 -4.84 -8.55
C VAL A 40 -2.78 -5.00 -7.65
N ALA A 41 -2.55 -5.10 -6.35
CA ALA A 41 -3.56 -4.95 -5.31
C ALA A 41 -3.28 -3.67 -4.53
N ILE A 42 -4.30 -2.84 -4.36
CA ILE A 42 -4.20 -1.55 -3.67
C ILE A 42 -4.98 -1.67 -2.36
N LYS A 43 -4.25 -1.73 -1.25
CA LYS A 43 -4.80 -1.88 0.09
C LYS A 43 -4.81 -0.54 0.80
N ARG A 44 -5.96 -0.16 1.36
CA ARG A 44 -6.15 1.04 2.19
C ARG A 44 -6.43 0.65 3.63
N VAL A 45 -5.63 1.18 4.56
CA VAL A 45 -5.74 0.96 6.01
C VAL A 45 -6.01 2.30 6.70
N PRO A 46 -7.23 2.54 7.20
CA PRO A 46 -7.56 3.72 7.99
C PRO A 46 -6.72 3.85 9.27
N TRP A 47 -6.39 5.08 9.68
CA TRP A 47 -5.54 5.34 10.86
C TRP A 47 -6.10 4.76 12.16
N ASP A 48 -7.41 4.86 12.36
CA ASP A 48 -8.13 4.35 13.52
C ASP A 48 -8.07 2.82 13.65
N ARG A 49 -7.63 2.11 12.61
CA ARG A 49 -7.43 0.65 12.60
C ARG A 49 -5.99 0.22 12.83
N ILE A 50 -5.04 1.15 12.93
CA ILE A 50 -3.62 0.85 13.09
C ILE A 50 -3.31 0.73 14.58
N ARG A 51 -3.10 -0.50 15.04
CA ARG A 51 -2.78 -0.80 16.45
C ARG A 51 -1.30 -0.97 16.73
N HIS A 52 -0.53 -1.29 15.70
CA HIS A 52 0.88 -1.63 15.81
C HIS A 52 1.69 -0.79 14.84
N TRP A 53 2.69 -0.12 15.39
CA TRP A 53 3.63 0.73 14.68
C TRP A 53 5.03 0.13 14.80
N GLY A 54 5.88 0.45 13.83
CA GLY A 54 7.29 0.12 13.85
C GLY A 54 8.09 1.17 13.09
N GLU A 55 9.38 0.93 12.97
CA GLU A 55 10.32 1.87 12.36
C GLU A 55 10.90 1.29 11.07
N LEU A 56 10.94 2.12 10.03
CA LEU A 56 11.62 1.84 8.76
C LEU A 56 13.14 2.11 8.89
N PRO A 57 13.98 1.61 7.96
CA PRO A 57 15.43 1.80 8.04
C PRO A 57 15.90 3.26 8.03
N ASP A 58 15.08 4.19 7.55
CA ASP A 58 15.34 5.62 7.53
C ASP A 58 14.87 6.35 8.82
N GLY A 59 14.39 5.60 9.81
CA GLY A 59 13.90 6.13 11.09
C GLY A 59 12.44 6.58 11.07
N SER A 60 11.75 6.49 9.93
CA SER A 60 10.34 6.89 9.85
C SER A 60 9.41 5.86 10.51
N SER A 61 8.39 6.35 11.20
CA SER A 61 7.36 5.50 11.81
C SER A 61 6.31 5.12 10.77
N ALA A 62 5.98 3.83 10.71
CA ALA A 62 4.98 3.30 9.79
C ALA A 62 4.17 2.18 10.47
N PRO A 63 2.99 1.84 9.94
CA PRO A 63 2.25 0.66 10.37
C PRO A 63 3.14 -0.59 10.30
N LEU A 64 3.08 -1.44 11.32
CA LEU A 64 3.95 -2.62 11.42
C LEU A 64 3.85 -3.52 10.17
N GLU A 65 2.68 -3.57 9.53
CA GLU A 65 2.50 -4.28 8.26
C GLU A 65 3.44 -3.77 7.15
N ILE A 66 3.56 -2.45 6.98
CA ILE A 66 4.48 -1.85 5.99
C ILE A 66 5.93 -2.19 6.35
N VAL A 67 6.29 -2.07 7.63
CA VAL A 67 7.65 -2.37 8.11
C VAL A 67 8.04 -3.82 7.84
N LEU A 68 7.14 -4.77 8.13
CA LEU A 68 7.40 -6.19 7.92
C LEU A 68 7.47 -6.53 6.42
N LEU A 69 6.55 -6.00 5.62
CA LEU A 69 6.57 -6.22 4.17
C LEU A 69 7.83 -5.64 3.53
N ALA A 70 8.24 -4.42 3.90
CA ALA A 70 9.47 -3.80 3.39
C ALA A 70 10.73 -4.63 3.67
N LYS A 71 10.79 -5.33 4.82
CA LYS A 71 11.90 -6.20 5.19
C LYS A 71 11.99 -7.46 4.32
N VAL A 72 10.87 -8.03 3.89
CA VAL A 72 10.84 -9.30 3.15
C VAL A 72 10.73 -9.15 1.63
N SER A 73 10.21 -8.01 1.14
CA SER A 73 9.95 -7.73 -0.29
C SER A 73 11.20 -7.54 -1.17
N ARG A 74 12.40 -7.85 -0.67
CA ARG A 74 13.64 -7.80 -1.45
C ARG A 74 14.43 -9.10 -1.43
N GLY A 75 13.98 -10.09 -0.66
CA GLY A 75 14.72 -11.34 -0.45
C GLY A 75 13.89 -12.62 -0.59
N CYS A 76 12.57 -12.51 -0.79
CA CYS A 76 11.69 -13.67 -0.84
C CYS A 76 10.58 -13.52 -1.89
N ALA A 77 10.75 -14.16 -3.04
CA ALA A 77 9.75 -14.19 -4.11
C ALA A 77 8.46 -14.97 -3.75
N ALA A 78 8.47 -15.72 -2.65
CA ALA A 78 7.30 -16.47 -2.16
C ALA A 78 6.34 -15.61 -1.31
N VAL A 79 6.70 -14.37 -1.00
CA VAL A 79 5.86 -13.42 -0.27
C VAL A 79 5.32 -12.38 -1.25
N ILE A 80 4.10 -11.88 -1.04
CA ILE A 80 3.58 -10.77 -1.83
C ILE A 80 4.47 -9.54 -1.67
N GLN A 81 5.07 -9.08 -2.76
CA GLN A 81 5.95 -7.91 -2.77
C GLN A 81 5.18 -6.61 -2.51
N LEU A 82 5.68 -5.80 -1.59
CA LEU A 82 5.34 -4.38 -1.45
C LEU A 82 6.08 -3.57 -2.50
N LEU A 83 5.33 -3.07 -3.49
CA LEU A 83 5.88 -2.26 -4.57
C LEU A 83 6.04 -0.80 -4.14
N GLU A 84 5.08 -0.31 -3.36
CA GLU A 84 5.03 1.06 -2.88
C GLU A 84 4.06 1.19 -1.70
N TRP A 85 4.26 2.21 -0.87
CA TRP A 85 3.26 2.66 0.09
C TRP A 85 3.21 4.19 0.15
N LEU A 86 2.07 4.73 0.57
CA LEU A 86 1.83 6.17 0.70
C LEU A 86 1.07 6.44 2.00
N GLU A 87 1.43 7.53 2.67
CA GLU A 87 0.65 8.08 3.76
C GLU A 87 -0.38 9.09 3.22
N LEU A 88 -1.64 8.90 3.59
CA LEU A 88 -2.74 9.85 3.37
C LEU A 88 -3.18 10.41 4.73
N PRO A 89 -3.94 11.53 4.78
CA PRO A 89 -4.29 12.17 6.05
C PRO A 89 -5.09 11.30 7.02
N ASP A 90 -5.80 10.29 6.51
CA ASP A 90 -6.72 9.46 7.27
C ASP A 90 -6.42 7.95 7.11
N SER A 91 -5.40 7.60 6.33
CA SER A 91 -5.12 6.21 5.96
C SER A 91 -3.70 6.01 5.45
N PHE A 92 -3.27 4.77 5.39
CA PHE A 92 -2.11 4.34 4.60
C PHE A 92 -2.59 3.56 3.38
N LEU A 93 -1.92 3.76 2.25
CA LEU A 93 -2.08 2.96 1.05
C LEU A 93 -0.85 2.07 0.87
N LEU A 94 -1.08 0.81 0.54
CA LEU A 94 -0.07 -0.15 0.14
C LEU A 94 -0.40 -0.60 -1.29
N VAL A 95 0.58 -0.53 -2.18
CA VAL A 95 0.53 -1.13 -3.51
C VAL A 95 1.34 -2.42 -3.47
N LEU A 96 0.64 -3.52 -3.70
CA LEU A 96 1.15 -4.87 -3.60
C LEU A 96 1.14 -5.51 -4.98
N GLU A 97 2.06 -6.43 -5.25
CA GLU A 97 1.94 -7.30 -6.41
C GLU A 97 0.63 -8.10 -6.35
N ARG A 98 0.09 -8.45 -7.51
CA ARG A 98 -1.09 -9.29 -7.61
C ARG A 98 -0.87 -10.37 -8.68
N PRO A 99 -0.55 -11.60 -8.26
CA PRO A 99 -0.46 -12.76 -9.14
C PRO A 99 -1.76 -13.06 -9.89
#